data_AF-A0A924IFG4-F1
#
_entry.id   AF-A0A924IFG4-F1
#
_cell.length_a   1.000
_cell.length_b   1.000
_cell.length_c   1.000
_cell.angle_alpha   90.00
_cell.angle_beta   90.00
_cell.angle_gamma   90.00
#
_symmetry.space_group_name_H-M   'P 1'
#
loop_
_entity.id
_entity.type
_entity.pdbx_description
1 polymer ?
#
loop_
_entity_poly.entity_id
_entity_poly.type
_entity_poly.pdbx_seq_one_letter_code
_entity_poly.pdbx_strand_id
1 'polypeptide(L)'
;MNEENKKGMDDEQPPANEAQPTKKQPANDQNVPVPELSTEAALTSSIPHHTSYTENDMEVHHHTHAGHGKKTWKNYFWEFLMLFLAVFCGFLAEYQLEHKIEKDRELQYIKSLVSDLQDDVKNLDVMIGFEHRQVEKLDTLIDLLNNPSAAKQQGDQLYYVARVGPRSQPFANNSRTFDQLKNSGGFRLIRNAEASNNIMAYYNEFSPIRLLEDNFNHEFDNYKRVAAKIFDPGILRKQEAADGEIRRSNFNPALTTYDPGLLKELGFHTLQINGSRRSKVLMLENLEKTAANVLTFLKDKYQLE
;
A
#
# COMPACT_ATOMS: atom_id res chain seq x y z
N MET A 1 -26.04 12.99 -79.05
CA MET A 1 -26.07 12.00 -77.96
C MET A 1 -26.36 12.83 -76.72
N ASN A 2 -27.65 12.95 -76.38
CA ASN A 2 -28.17 13.99 -75.48
C ASN A 2 -29.11 13.34 -74.48
N GLU A 3 -29.01 13.77 -73.21
CA GLU A 3 -30.02 13.85 -72.14
C GLU A 3 -29.18 14.16 -70.87
N GLU A 4 -29.27 15.30 -70.18
CA GLU A 4 -30.40 16.00 -69.54
C GLU A 4 -31.16 15.18 -68.47
N ASN A 5 -30.78 15.37 -67.19
CA ASN A 5 -31.60 15.99 -66.12
C ASN A 5 -30.75 16.06 -64.82
N LYS A 6 -30.71 17.17 -64.05
CA LYS A 6 -31.71 17.76 -63.11
C LYS A 6 -31.99 16.88 -61.87
N LYS A 7 -32.18 17.41 -60.63
CA LYS A 7 -31.92 18.74 -60.02
C LYS A 7 -32.15 18.62 -58.48
N GLY A 8 -31.48 19.44 -57.65
CA GLY A 8 -31.66 19.54 -56.18
C GLY A 8 -30.35 20.02 -55.52
N MET A 9 -30.18 21.18 -54.88
CA MET A 9 -31.10 22.19 -54.28
C MET A 9 -31.93 21.62 -53.10
N ASP A 10 -31.89 22.14 -51.87
CA ASP A 10 -31.15 23.29 -51.25
C ASP A 10 -30.52 22.82 -49.88
N ASP A 11 -30.12 23.58 -48.82
CA ASP A 11 -30.29 24.98 -48.37
C ASP A 11 -29.19 25.36 -47.30
N GLU A 12 -29.16 26.59 -46.74
CA GLU A 12 -28.06 27.15 -45.91
C GLU A 12 -28.19 27.10 -44.35
N GLN A 13 -27.14 26.58 -43.69
CA GLN A 13 -26.48 27.12 -42.48
C GLN A 13 -27.29 27.18 -41.11
N PRO A 14 -26.96 27.99 -40.04
CA PRO A 14 -26.94 27.53 -38.63
C PRO A 14 -28.02 28.22 -37.73
N PRO A 15 -27.99 28.26 -36.36
CA PRO A 15 -27.10 27.66 -35.34
C PRO A 15 -27.86 27.00 -34.14
N ALA A 16 -27.17 26.64 -33.04
CA ALA A 16 -27.47 27.10 -31.65
C ALA A 16 -26.88 26.25 -30.50
N ASN A 17 -26.09 26.92 -29.65
CA ASN A 17 -26.03 26.91 -28.17
C ASN A 17 -26.06 25.62 -27.29
N GLU A 18 -25.01 25.53 -26.45
CA GLU A 18 -24.96 25.07 -25.04
C GLU A 18 -25.80 23.88 -24.52
N ALA A 19 -25.09 22.80 -24.15
CA ALA A 19 -25.40 21.99 -22.96
C ALA A 19 -24.12 21.43 -22.33
N GLN A 20 -23.86 21.75 -21.05
CA GLN A 20 -22.72 21.18 -20.31
C GLN A 20 -23.04 19.75 -19.84
N PRO A 21 -22.05 18.82 -19.77
CA PRO A 21 -22.26 17.50 -19.18
C PRO A 21 -22.49 17.63 -17.67
N THR A 22 -23.74 17.39 -17.24
CA THR A 22 -24.14 17.50 -15.83
C THR A 22 -23.45 16.44 -14.97
N LYS A 23 -22.82 16.88 -13.86
CA LYS A 23 -22.34 15.97 -12.82
C LYS A 23 -23.52 15.18 -12.25
N LYS A 24 -23.51 13.85 -12.42
CA LYS A 24 -24.42 12.97 -11.69
C LYS A 24 -24.01 12.90 -10.22
N GLN A 25 -24.69 13.67 -9.38
CA GLN A 25 -24.62 13.57 -7.93
C GLN A 25 -25.50 12.37 -7.49
N PRO A 26 -25.03 11.49 -6.58
CA PRO A 26 -25.78 10.30 -6.19
C PRO A 26 -27.05 10.64 -5.42
N ALA A 27 -28.04 9.74 -5.48
CA ALA A 27 -29.30 9.90 -4.77
C ALA A 27 -29.11 9.82 -3.25
N ASN A 28 -29.90 10.60 -2.52
CA ASN A 28 -29.97 10.58 -1.06
C ASN A 28 -31.07 9.60 -0.62
N ASP A 29 -30.69 8.51 0.04
CA ASP A 29 -31.63 7.55 0.60
C ASP A 29 -31.24 7.28 2.06
N GLN A 30 -32.09 7.74 2.99
CA GLN A 30 -31.85 7.66 4.43
C GLN A 30 -32.79 6.63 5.05
N ASN A 31 -32.26 5.47 5.45
CA ASN A 31 -32.58 4.81 6.73
C ASN A 31 -31.84 3.48 6.94
N VAL A 32 -30.93 3.45 7.92
CA VAL A 32 -30.65 2.36 8.90
C VAL A 32 -29.40 2.82 9.68
N PRO A 33 -29.37 2.73 11.03
CA PRO A 33 -28.48 3.58 11.82
C PRO A 33 -27.04 3.06 11.95
N VAL A 34 -26.09 4.01 11.95
CA VAL A 34 -24.72 3.83 12.43
C VAL A 34 -24.68 4.25 13.91
N PRO A 35 -24.03 3.51 14.82
CA PRO A 35 -23.92 3.91 16.22
C PRO A 35 -22.88 5.03 16.38
N GLU A 36 -23.31 6.20 16.86
CA GLU A 36 -22.39 7.21 17.37
C GLU A 36 -21.77 6.73 18.69
N LEU A 37 -20.43 6.66 18.75
CA LEU A 37 -19.69 6.48 19.99
C LEU A 37 -19.02 7.81 20.38
N SER A 38 -19.84 8.77 20.79
CA SER A 38 -19.40 10.07 21.30
C SER A 38 -19.29 10.05 22.83
N THR A 39 -18.07 10.16 23.35
CA THR A 39 -17.83 10.60 24.73
C THR A 39 -16.38 11.09 24.91
N GLU A 40 -16.17 12.40 24.78
CA GLU A 40 -15.00 13.03 25.38
C GLU A 40 -15.12 12.97 26.91
N ALA A 41 -14.04 12.60 27.60
CA ALA A 41 -13.99 12.56 29.07
C ALA A 41 -13.80 13.98 29.65
N ALA A 42 -14.78 14.86 29.44
CA ALA A 42 -14.77 16.22 29.98
C ALA A 42 -14.97 16.22 31.50
N LEU A 43 -13.89 16.33 32.27
CA LEU A 43 -13.90 16.50 33.72
C LEU A 43 -14.52 17.85 34.11
N THR A 44 -15.85 17.89 34.21
CA THR A 44 -16.62 19.04 34.72
C THR A 44 -17.20 18.72 36.10
N SER A 45 -16.69 19.40 37.12
CA SER A 45 -17.12 19.22 38.52
C SER A 45 -18.43 19.95 38.80
N SER A 46 -19.55 19.27 38.56
CA SER A 46 -20.89 19.78 38.91
C SER A 46 -21.08 19.88 40.43
N ILE A 47 -21.43 21.08 40.91
CA ILE A 47 -21.66 21.38 42.33
C ILE A 47 -23.07 20.92 42.73
N PRO A 48 -23.24 20.05 43.74
CA PRO A 48 -24.55 19.77 44.32
C PRO A 48 -24.91 20.84 45.37
N HIS A 49 -25.97 21.60 45.11
CA HIS A 49 -26.57 22.46 46.14
C HIS A 49 -27.47 21.61 47.06
N HIS A 50 -27.13 21.53 48.35
CA HIS A 50 -28.07 21.09 49.38
C HIS A 50 -27.84 21.89 50.68
N THR A 51 -28.87 22.59 51.15
CA THR A 51 -28.80 23.48 52.31
C THR A 51 -29.34 22.79 53.56
N SER A 52 -28.49 22.67 54.58
CA SER A 52 -28.92 22.38 55.96
C SER A 52 -27.87 22.93 56.92
N TYR A 53 -28.16 24.06 57.55
CA TYR A 53 -27.26 24.68 58.53
C TYR A 53 -27.37 23.96 59.87
N THR A 54 -26.34 23.24 60.27
CA THR A 54 -26.06 22.95 61.68
C THR A 54 -24.98 23.91 62.16
N GLU A 55 -25.35 24.79 63.09
CA GLU A 55 -24.47 25.76 63.75
C GLU A 55 -23.51 25.03 64.71
N ASN A 56 -22.53 24.33 64.14
CA ASN A 56 -21.38 23.85 64.90
C ASN A 56 -20.36 24.97 64.99
N ASP A 57 -19.93 25.24 66.22
CA ASP A 57 -18.92 26.23 66.58
C ASP A 57 -17.55 25.83 66.00
N MET A 58 -17.35 26.16 64.73
CA MET A 58 -16.05 26.12 64.07
C MET A 58 -15.22 27.24 64.67
N GLU A 59 -14.63 26.97 65.84
CA GLU A 59 -13.71 27.86 66.55
C GLU A 59 -12.76 28.46 65.52
N VAL A 60 -12.98 29.73 65.17
CA VAL A 60 -12.15 30.41 64.19
C VAL A 60 -10.84 30.66 64.88
N HIS A 61 -9.92 29.70 64.77
CA HIS A 61 -8.53 29.88 65.11
C HIS A 61 -8.03 31.06 64.29
N HIS A 62 -8.08 32.23 64.93
CA HIS A 62 -7.36 33.39 64.53
C HIS A 62 -5.89 32.98 64.51
N HIS A 63 -5.42 32.55 63.34
CA HIS A 63 -4.04 32.71 62.94
C HIS A 63 -3.77 34.21 62.98
N THR A 64 -3.43 34.66 64.20
CA THR A 64 -3.13 36.03 64.57
C THR A 64 -2.34 36.67 63.45
N HIS A 65 -2.76 37.84 62.99
CA HIS A 65 -2.02 38.65 62.02
C HIS A 65 -0.66 39.01 62.65
N ALA A 66 0.32 38.12 62.48
CA ALA A 66 1.57 38.06 63.22
C ALA A 66 2.54 39.12 62.69
N GLY A 67 2.19 40.38 62.96
CA GLY A 67 2.85 41.56 62.43
C GLY A 67 2.62 41.74 60.94
N HIS A 68 1.72 42.66 60.57
CA HIS A 68 1.86 43.40 59.30
C HIS A 68 3.05 44.39 59.38
N GLY A 69 4.23 43.89 59.77
CA GLY A 69 5.49 44.55 59.48
C GLY A 69 5.59 44.72 57.97
N LYS A 70 5.89 45.95 57.53
CA LYS A 70 5.87 46.34 56.11
C LYS A 70 6.56 45.27 55.26
N LYS A 71 5.81 44.52 54.42
CA LYS A 71 6.38 43.51 53.51
C LYS A 71 7.50 44.18 52.73
N THR A 72 8.75 43.81 53.04
CA THR A 72 9.89 44.41 52.38
C THR A 72 9.90 43.97 50.92
N TRP A 73 10.53 44.75 50.05
CA TRP A 73 10.64 44.40 48.62
C TRP A 73 11.22 43.00 48.40
N LYS A 74 12.08 42.51 49.30
CA LYS A 74 12.58 41.12 49.32
C LYS A 74 11.45 40.08 49.45
N ASN A 75 10.43 40.32 50.27
CA ASN A 75 9.32 39.37 50.46
C ASN A 75 8.52 39.23 49.15
N TYR A 76 8.18 40.36 48.51
CA TYR A 76 7.51 40.34 47.21
C TYR A 76 8.37 39.69 46.11
N PHE A 77 9.70 39.89 46.14
CA PHE A 77 10.61 39.20 45.24
C PHE A 77 10.60 37.67 45.45
N TRP A 78 10.62 37.19 46.69
CA TRP A 78 10.54 35.74 46.97
C TRP A 78 9.16 35.14 46.67
N GLU A 79 8.07 35.88 46.91
CA GLU A 79 6.71 35.48 46.54
C GLU A 79 6.56 35.39 45.01
N PHE A 80 7.07 36.39 44.27
CA PHE A 80 7.17 36.33 42.81
C PHE A 80 8.04 35.15 42.35
N LEU A 81 9.23 34.96 42.93
CA LEU A 81 10.16 33.91 42.52
C LEU A 81 9.60 32.51 42.78
N MET A 82 8.83 32.31 43.86
CA MET A 82 8.11 31.06 44.12
C MET A 82 7.10 30.75 43.02
N LEU A 83 6.23 31.71 42.69
CA LEU A 83 5.18 31.53 41.68
C LEU A 83 5.76 31.40 40.27
N PHE A 84 6.76 32.21 39.94
CA PHE A 84 7.52 32.13 38.70
C PHE A 84 8.20 30.77 38.55
N LEU A 85 8.92 30.30 39.59
CA LEU A 85 9.61 29.01 39.54
C LEU A 85 8.63 27.84 39.44
N ALA A 86 7.48 27.89 40.12
CA ALA A 86 6.46 26.85 40.00
C ALA A 86 5.93 26.72 38.56
N VAL A 87 5.58 27.84 37.92
CA VAL A 87 5.11 27.86 36.52
C VAL A 87 6.23 27.49 35.54
N PHE A 88 7.43 28.02 35.74
CA PHE A 88 8.61 27.74 34.90
C PHE A 88 9.03 26.26 34.96
N CYS A 89 9.02 25.65 36.16
CA CYS A 89 9.28 24.22 36.33
C CYS A 89 8.18 23.34 35.72
N GLY A 90 6.92 23.80 35.71
CA GLY A 90 5.83 23.15 34.99
C GLY A 90 6.13 23.02 33.49
N PHE A 91 6.33 24.16 32.81
CA PHE A 91 6.68 24.18 31.38
C PHE A 91 7.98 23.42 31.06
N LEU A 92 9.00 23.50 31.94
CA LEU A 92 10.25 22.75 31.76
C LEU A 92 10.06 21.23 31.91
N ALA A 93 9.18 20.78 32.80
CA ALA A 93 8.85 19.38 32.97
C ALA A 93 8.03 18.85 31.77
N GLU A 94 7.05 19.61 31.28
CA GLU A 94 6.29 19.29 30.07
C GLU A 94 7.21 19.16 28.84
N TYR A 95 8.10 20.14 28.61
CA TYR A 95 9.06 20.10 27.52
C TYR A 95 10.01 18.88 27.57
N GLN A 96 10.52 18.52 28.75
CA GLN A 96 11.36 17.33 28.92
C GLN A 96 10.56 16.03 28.75
N LEU A 97 9.32 15.98 29.23
CA LEU A 97 8.44 14.83 29.11
C LEU A 97 8.05 14.59 27.64
N GLU A 98 7.67 15.63 26.91
CA GLU A 98 7.36 15.54 25.47
C GLU A 98 8.58 15.06 24.67
N HIS A 99 9.74 15.67 24.85
CA HIS A 99 10.96 15.26 24.13
C HIS A 99 11.36 13.80 24.43
N LYS A 100 11.12 13.32 25.65
CA LYS A 100 11.30 11.90 25.99
C LYS A 100 10.28 11.02 25.25
N ILE A 101 8.99 11.34 25.35
CA ILE A 101 7.91 10.55 24.74
C ILE A 101 8.05 10.52 23.21
N GLU A 102 8.51 11.60 22.57
CA GLU A 102 8.84 11.59 21.14
C GLU A 102 10.01 10.65 20.81
N LYS A 103 11.10 10.69 21.58
CA LYS A 103 12.24 9.76 21.41
C LYS A 103 11.83 8.29 21.60
N ASP A 104 11.00 8.01 22.60
CA ASP A 104 10.55 6.65 22.90
C ASP A 104 9.59 6.14 21.81
N ARG A 105 8.71 7.01 21.28
CA ARG A 105 7.85 6.70 20.10
C ARG A 105 8.65 6.51 18.81
N GLU A 106 9.64 7.36 18.54
CA GLU A 106 10.57 7.22 17.40
C GLU A 106 11.21 5.82 17.42
N LEU A 107 11.81 5.43 18.56
CA LEU A 107 12.46 4.13 18.72
C LEU A 107 11.48 2.96 18.55
N GLN A 108 10.24 3.07 19.02
CA GLN A 108 9.20 2.05 18.83
C GLN A 108 8.83 1.89 17.35
N TYR A 109 8.68 2.98 16.60
CA TYR A 109 8.41 2.95 15.17
C TYR A 109 9.59 2.39 14.37
N ILE A 110 10.84 2.78 14.67
CA ILE A 110 12.01 2.22 13.98
C ILE A 110 12.16 0.71 14.26
N LYS A 111 11.96 0.24 15.49
CA LYS A 111 11.96 -1.20 15.80
C LYS A 111 10.87 -1.97 15.02
N SER A 112 9.70 -1.36 14.85
CA SER A 112 8.60 -1.97 14.10
C SER A 112 8.89 -2.00 12.60
N LEU A 113 9.48 -0.94 12.03
CA LEU A 113 9.99 -0.91 10.65
C LEU A 113 11.12 -1.92 10.40
N VAL A 114 12.05 -2.08 11.35
CA VAL A 114 13.13 -3.08 11.28
C VAL A 114 12.54 -4.49 11.20
N SER A 115 11.52 -4.80 12.01
CA SER A 115 10.79 -6.08 11.92
C SER A 115 10.05 -6.23 10.59
N ASP A 116 9.36 -5.19 10.12
CA ASP A 116 8.61 -5.23 8.85
C ASP A 116 9.57 -5.47 7.66
N LEU A 117 10.71 -4.77 7.62
CA LEU A 117 11.78 -4.94 6.63
C LEU A 117 12.45 -6.33 6.68
N GLN A 118 12.62 -6.91 7.86
CA GLN A 118 13.17 -8.26 8.01
C GLN A 118 12.26 -9.33 7.40
N ASP A 119 10.94 -9.12 7.38
CA ASP A 119 10.01 -10.02 6.72
C ASP A 119 9.91 -9.72 5.22
N ASP A 120 9.95 -8.46 4.81
CA ASP A 120 9.98 -8.08 3.39
C ASP A 120 11.20 -8.68 2.66
N VAL A 121 12.41 -8.65 3.23
CA VAL A 121 13.60 -9.29 2.61
C VAL A 121 13.36 -10.80 2.35
N LYS A 122 12.77 -11.53 3.30
CA LYS A 122 12.46 -12.97 3.12
C LYS A 122 11.41 -13.20 2.03
N ASN A 123 10.38 -12.34 1.99
CA ASN A 123 9.31 -12.43 1.00
C ASN A 123 9.82 -12.10 -0.42
N LEU A 124 10.77 -11.17 -0.53
CA LEU A 124 11.38 -10.76 -1.79
C LEU A 124 12.22 -11.89 -2.40
N ASP A 125 13.12 -12.56 -1.66
CA ASP A 125 13.87 -13.73 -2.15
C ASP A 125 12.94 -14.81 -2.73
N VAL A 126 11.89 -15.17 -1.97
CA VAL A 126 10.89 -16.16 -2.40
C VAL A 126 10.17 -15.74 -3.68
N MET A 127 9.83 -14.44 -3.82
CA MET A 127 9.17 -13.91 -5.01
C MET A 127 10.11 -13.78 -6.22
N ILE A 128 11.35 -13.32 -6.02
CA ILE A 128 12.39 -13.26 -7.06
C ILE A 128 12.62 -14.66 -7.61
N GLY A 129 12.82 -15.65 -6.74
CA GLY A 129 12.93 -17.05 -7.13
C GLY A 129 11.69 -17.60 -7.84
N PHE A 130 10.47 -17.17 -7.48
CA PHE A 130 9.25 -17.55 -8.19
C PHE A 130 9.18 -16.97 -9.60
N GLU A 131 9.45 -15.66 -9.75
CA GLU A 131 9.39 -14.94 -11.01
C GLU A 131 10.44 -15.45 -12.01
N HIS A 132 11.69 -15.68 -11.57
CA HIS A 132 12.73 -16.35 -12.39
C HIS A 132 12.22 -17.70 -12.94
N ARG A 133 11.65 -18.55 -12.08
CA ARG A 133 11.06 -19.85 -12.49
C ARG A 133 9.84 -19.70 -13.42
N GLN A 134 9.19 -18.54 -13.49
CA GLN A 134 8.13 -18.30 -14.48
C GLN A 134 8.73 -17.82 -15.81
N VAL A 135 9.75 -16.96 -15.79
CA VAL A 135 10.50 -16.52 -16.98
C VAL A 135 11.04 -17.72 -17.77
N GLU A 136 11.73 -18.67 -17.12
CA GLU A 136 12.22 -19.92 -17.76
C GLU A 136 11.12 -20.71 -18.50
N LYS A 137 9.91 -20.73 -17.93
CA LYS A 137 8.76 -21.47 -18.49
C LYS A 137 8.15 -20.70 -19.67
N LEU A 138 8.15 -19.37 -19.63
CA LEU A 138 7.69 -18.52 -20.73
C LEU A 138 8.71 -18.50 -21.89
N ASP A 139 10.02 -18.53 -21.60
CA ASP A 139 11.07 -18.75 -22.61
C ASP A 139 10.84 -20.09 -23.32
N THR A 140 10.67 -21.18 -22.55
CA THR A 140 10.34 -22.51 -23.09
C THR A 140 9.06 -22.50 -23.94
N LEU A 141 8.05 -21.72 -23.55
CA LEU A 141 6.80 -21.58 -24.30
C LEU A 141 7.01 -20.85 -25.64
N ILE A 142 7.82 -19.79 -25.65
CA ILE A 142 8.18 -19.04 -26.86
C ILE A 142 8.93 -19.94 -27.85
N ASP A 143 9.91 -20.71 -27.38
CA ASP A 143 10.68 -21.64 -28.24
C ASP A 143 9.81 -22.74 -28.85
N LEU A 144 8.88 -23.31 -28.06
CA LEU A 144 7.96 -24.34 -28.54
C LEU A 144 6.93 -23.78 -29.54
N LEU A 145 6.42 -22.56 -29.33
CA LEU A 145 5.47 -21.92 -30.26
C LEU A 145 6.14 -21.47 -31.57
N ASN A 146 7.40 -21.03 -31.52
CA ASN A 146 8.17 -20.66 -32.70
C ASN A 146 8.59 -21.86 -33.57
N ASN A 147 8.49 -23.09 -33.08
CA ASN A 147 8.88 -24.31 -33.79
C ASN A 147 7.70 -25.31 -33.91
N PRO A 148 6.93 -25.28 -35.01
CA PRO A 148 5.78 -26.17 -35.21
C PRO A 148 6.08 -27.68 -35.18
N SER A 149 7.34 -28.09 -35.40
CA SER A 149 7.76 -29.48 -35.24
C SER A 149 7.95 -29.83 -33.76
N ALA A 150 8.58 -28.95 -32.98
CA ALA A 150 8.71 -29.11 -31.53
C ALA A 150 7.34 -29.08 -30.83
N ALA A 151 6.43 -28.17 -31.22
CA ALA A 151 5.06 -28.11 -30.72
C ALA A 151 4.27 -29.42 -30.92
N LYS A 152 4.56 -30.17 -32.00
CA LYS A 152 3.96 -31.49 -32.28
C LYS A 152 4.63 -32.63 -31.50
N GLN A 153 5.92 -32.52 -31.19
CA GLN A 153 6.69 -33.54 -30.49
C GLN A 153 6.63 -33.41 -28.96
N GLN A 154 6.39 -32.20 -28.46
CA GLN A 154 6.47 -31.84 -27.04
C GLN A 154 5.17 -31.21 -26.52
N GLY A 155 4.03 -31.66 -27.04
CA GLY A 155 2.71 -31.12 -26.72
C GLY A 155 2.43 -31.06 -25.23
N ASP A 156 2.79 -32.09 -24.45
CA ASP A 156 2.58 -32.08 -22.99
C ASP A 156 3.41 -31.01 -22.27
N GLN A 157 4.69 -30.83 -22.65
CA GLN A 157 5.52 -29.74 -22.14
C GLN A 157 4.89 -28.40 -22.52
N LEU A 158 4.40 -28.25 -23.76
CA LEU A 158 3.77 -27.04 -24.29
C LEU A 158 2.47 -26.69 -23.53
N TYR A 159 1.54 -27.63 -23.36
CA TYR A 159 0.34 -27.46 -22.53
C TYR A 159 0.71 -27.12 -21.07
N TYR A 160 1.73 -27.79 -20.52
CA TYR A 160 2.19 -27.54 -19.15
C TYR A 160 2.71 -26.10 -18.99
N VAL A 161 3.72 -25.67 -19.78
CA VAL A 161 4.28 -24.32 -19.64
C VAL A 161 3.28 -23.22 -20.01
N ALA A 162 2.37 -23.49 -20.95
CA ALA A 162 1.25 -22.60 -21.26
C ALA A 162 0.27 -22.42 -20.10
N ARG A 163 0.06 -23.45 -19.26
CA ARG A 163 -0.81 -23.39 -18.09
C ARG A 163 -0.10 -22.84 -16.84
N VAL A 164 1.20 -23.09 -16.67
CA VAL A 164 1.92 -22.67 -15.46
C VAL A 164 2.71 -21.36 -15.59
N GLY A 165 3.46 -21.13 -16.68
CA GLY A 165 4.32 -19.95 -16.82
C GLY A 165 3.61 -18.59 -16.68
N PRO A 166 2.36 -18.43 -17.17
CA PRO A 166 1.60 -17.21 -16.95
C PRO A 166 1.08 -16.99 -15.52
N ARG A 167 1.17 -17.96 -14.58
CA ARG A 167 0.63 -17.81 -13.21
C ARG A 167 1.37 -16.72 -12.42
N SER A 168 0.70 -15.64 -12.05
CA SER A 168 1.27 -14.58 -11.21
C SER A 168 1.06 -14.86 -9.71
N GLN A 169 1.92 -14.28 -8.88
CA GLN A 169 1.68 -14.09 -7.45
C GLN A 169 1.67 -12.57 -7.20
N PRO A 170 0.62 -12.01 -6.55
CA PRO A 170 0.55 -10.56 -6.27
C PRO A 170 1.71 -10.09 -5.41
N PHE A 171 2.15 -8.86 -5.62
CA PHE A 171 3.21 -8.24 -4.83
C PHE A 171 2.78 -8.08 -3.36
N ALA A 172 3.39 -8.92 -2.52
CA ALA A 172 3.21 -8.95 -1.08
C ALA A 172 4.32 -8.14 -0.41
N ASN A 173 3.93 -7.17 0.43
CA ASN A 173 4.83 -6.30 1.17
C ASN A 173 4.22 -5.98 2.54
N ASN A 174 5.04 -5.58 3.51
CA ASN A 174 4.61 -5.20 4.85
C ASN A 174 4.67 -3.69 5.06
N SER A 175 3.67 -2.96 4.56
CA SER A 175 3.58 -1.50 4.76
C SER A 175 2.99 -1.08 6.11
N ARG A 176 2.75 -2.02 7.05
CA ARG A 176 2.00 -1.79 8.30
C ARG A 176 2.52 -0.59 9.10
N THR A 177 3.80 -0.56 9.45
CA THR A 177 4.35 0.57 10.24
C THR A 177 4.49 1.84 9.39
N PHE A 178 4.80 1.70 8.10
CA PHE A 178 4.89 2.82 7.16
C PHE A 178 3.55 3.56 7.01
N ASP A 179 2.45 2.83 6.82
CA ASP A 179 1.11 3.40 6.67
C ASP A 179 0.62 4.03 7.98
N GLN A 180 0.98 3.47 9.14
CA GLN A 180 0.73 4.13 10.43
C GLN A 180 1.48 5.47 10.55
N LEU A 181 2.78 5.49 10.22
CA LEU A 181 3.60 6.71 10.22
C LEU A 181 3.10 7.76 9.21
N LYS A 182 2.66 7.31 8.03
CA LYS A 182 2.13 8.16 6.96
C LYS A 182 0.79 8.78 7.35
N ASN A 183 -0.17 7.97 7.76
CA ASN A 183 -1.55 8.40 7.99
C ASN A 183 -1.74 9.16 9.32
N SER A 184 -0.87 8.96 10.31
CA SER A 184 -0.86 9.73 11.56
C SER A 184 -0.02 11.03 11.50
N GLY A 185 0.63 11.30 10.35
CA GLY A 185 1.68 12.32 10.27
C GLY A 185 2.87 12.04 11.19
N GLY A 186 3.05 10.78 11.62
CA GLY A 186 4.09 10.31 12.54
C GLY A 186 5.52 10.40 11.99
N PHE A 187 5.71 10.57 10.67
CA PHE A 187 7.03 10.81 10.08
C PHE A 187 7.80 11.99 10.69
N ARG A 188 7.11 13.01 11.24
CA ARG A 188 7.73 14.12 11.99
C ARG A 188 8.47 13.68 13.26
N LEU A 189 8.15 12.50 13.81
CA LEU A 189 8.79 11.92 14.98
C LEU A 189 10.16 11.31 14.64
N ILE A 190 10.43 11.02 13.36
CA ILE A 190 11.72 10.52 12.88
C ILE A 190 12.66 11.71 12.71
N ARG A 191 13.39 12.04 13.77
CA ARG A 191 14.25 13.22 13.87
C ARG A 191 15.51 13.10 13.01
N ASN A 192 15.93 11.88 12.69
CA ASN A 192 16.96 11.66 11.69
C ASN A 192 16.36 11.71 10.27
N ALA A 193 16.51 12.85 9.61
CA ALA A 193 16.01 13.07 8.25
C ALA A 193 16.54 12.04 7.22
N GLU A 194 17.77 11.55 7.40
CA GLU A 194 18.38 10.50 6.58
C GLU A 194 17.61 9.16 6.70
N ALA A 195 17.30 8.71 7.93
CA ALA A 195 16.40 7.56 8.17
C ALA A 195 15.03 7.77 7.53
N SER A 196 14.42 8.94 7.75
CA SER A 196 13.10 9.28 7.18
C SER A 196 13.10 9.19 5.65
N ASN A 197 14.11 9.76 5.00
CA ASN A 197 14.29 9.70 3.54
C ASN A 197 14.53 8.28 3.03
N ASN A 198 15.39 7.50 3.71
CA ASN A 198 15.70 6.11 3.35
C ASN A 198 14.45 5.21 3.45
N ILE A 199 13.65 5.38 4.50
CA ILE A 199 12.34 4.72 4.66
C ILE A 199 11.41 5.13 3.51
N MET A 200 11.22 6.43 3.27
CA MET A 200 10.31 6.90 2.20
C MET A 200 10.74 6.43 0.81
N ALA A 201 12.05 6.40 0.51
CA ALA A 201 12.57 5.93 -0.76
C ALA A 201 12.17 4.46 -1.02
N TYR A 202 12.41 3.58 -0.05
CA TYR A 202 12.05 2.16 -0.12
C TYR A 202 10.55 1.94 -0.42
N TYR A 203 9.67 2.52 0.39
CA TYR A 203 8.22 2.33 0.22
C TYR A 203 7.66 2.99 -1.06
N ASN A 204 8.36 3.95 -1.67
CA ASN A 204 7.97 4.52 -2.96
C ASN A 204 8.24 3.59 -4.15
N GLU A 205 9.22 2.68 -4.07
CA GLU A 205 9.51 1.68 -5.12
C GLU A 205 8.34 0.68 -5.33
N PHE A 206 7.43 0.54 -4.35
CA PHE A 206 6.27 -0.34 -4.45
C PHE A 206 5.27 0.07 -5.54
N SER A 207 5.11 1.37 -5.80
CA SER A 207 4.08 1.84 -6.76
C SER A 207 4.41 1.50 -8.22
N PRO A 208 5.67 1.66 -8.70
CA PRO A 208 6.09 1.12 -9.99
C PRO A 208 5.88 -0.40 -10.16
N ILE A 209 6.13 -1.19 -9.11
CA ILE A 209 5.93 -2.66 -9.16
C ILE A 209 4.44 -2.99 -9.34
N ARG A 210 3.55 -2.32 -8.59
CA ARG A 210 2.10 -2.53 -8.69
C ARG A 210 1.54 -2.20 -10.07
N LEU A 211 1.98 -1.08 -10.67
CA LEU A 211 1.63 -0.71 -12.05
C LEU A 211 2.05 -1.79 -13.07
N LEU A 212 3.18 -2.46 -12.84
CA LEU A 212 3.65 -3.54 -13.70
C LEU A 212 2.84 -4.83 -13.54
N GLU A 213 2.26 -5.09 -12.37
CA GLU A 213 1.30 -6.19 -12.18
C GLU A 213 -0.02 -5.92 -12.92
N ASP A 214 -0.52 -4.69 -12.91
CA ASP A 214 -1.71 -4.29 -13.66
C ASP A 214 -1.50 -4.41 -15.19
N ASN A 215 -0.33 -3.96 -15.69
CA ASN A 215 0.06 -4.17 -17.08
C ASN A 215 0.12 -5.66 -17.44
N PHE A 216 0.77 -6.48 -16.60
CA PHE A 216 0.83 -7.93 -16.78
C PHE A 216 -0.57 -8.57 -16.84
N ASN A 217 -1.51 -8.12 -16.01
CA ASN A 217 -2.89 -8.62 -16.02
C ASN A 217 -3.60 -8.33 -17.35
N HIS A 218 -3.41 -7.13 -17.92
CA HIS A 218 -3.96 -6.78 -19.24
C HIS A 218 -3.30 -7.57 -20.39
N GLU A 219 -1.99 -7.80 -20.33
CA GLU A 219 -1.28 -8.66 -21.29
C GLU A 219 -1.74 -10.13 -21.20
N PHE A 220 -1.94 -10.63 -19.98
CA PHE A 220 -2.44 -11.98 -19.73
C PHE A 220 -3.89 -12.18 -20.20
N ASP A 221 -4.74 -11.15 -20.14
CA ASP A 221 -6.08 -11.16 -20.75
C ASP A 221 -6.03 -11.37 -22.27
N ASN A 222 -5.06 -10.77 -22.95
CA ASN A 222 -4.84 -11.00 -24.39
C ASN A 222 -4.29 -12.41 -24.65
N TYR A 223 -3.29 -12.85 -23.87
CA TYR A 223 -2.78 -14.23 -23.92
C TYR A 223 -3.90 -15.27 -23.81
N LYS A 224 -4.80 -15.14 -22.81
CA LYS A 224 -5.94 -16.07 -22.59
C LYS A 224 -6.88 -16.14 -23.80
N ARG A 225 -7.17 -15.01 -24.46
CA ARG A 225 -8.06 -14.96 -25.65
C ARG A 225 -7.50 -15.75 -26.85
N VAL A 226 -6.19 -15.86 -26.97
CA VAL A 226 -5.54 -16.62 -28.06
C VAL A 226 -5.28 -18.07 -27.64
N ALA A 227 -4.83 -18.29 -26.40
CA ALA A 227 -4.64 -19.62 -25.82
C ALA A 227 -5.91 -20.49 -25.90
N ALA A 228 -7.09 -19.90 -25.65
CA ALA A 228 -8.38 -20.58 -25.76
C ALA A 228 -8.75 -21.07 -27.17
N LYS A 229 -8.06 -20.59 -28.22
CA LYS A 229 -8.21 -21.07 -29.62
C LYS A 229 -7.30 -22.28 -29.93
N ILE A 230 -6.27 -22.52 -29.11
CA ILE A 230 -5.12 -23.39 -29.41
C ILE A 230 -5.09 -24.63 -28.49
N PHE A 231 -5.43 -24.46 -27.22
CA PHE A 231 -5.36 -25.54 -26.22
C PHE A 231 -6.73 -26.14 -25.92
N ASP A 232 -6.79 -27.47 -25.92
CA ASP A 232 -7.98 -28.23 -25.50
C ASP A 232 -8.19 -28.14 -23.97
N PRO A 233 -9.38 -27.71 -23.49
CA PRO A 233 -9.65 -27.56 -22.06
C PRO A 233 -9.76 -28.90 -21.32
N GLY A 234 -10.10 -30.00 -22.01
CA GLY A 234 -10.11 -31.35 -21.45
C GLY A 234 -8.71 -31.92 -21.24
N ILE A 235 -7.73 -31.54 -22.08
CA ILE A 235 -6.31 -31.84 -21.88
C ILE A 235 -5.74 -31.00 -20.74
N LEU A 236 -6.03 -29.69 -20.72
CA LEU A 236 -5.66 -28.82 -19.59
C LEU A 236 -6.20 -29.37 -18.26
N ARG A 237 -7.47 -29.83 -18.21
CA ARG A 237 -8.08 -30.41 -17.00
C ARG A 237 -7.42 -31.73 -16.58
N LYS A 238 -6.85 -32.52 -17.49
CA LYS A 238 -6.12 -33.77 -17.17
C LYS A 238 -4.74 -33.53 -16.54
N GLN A 239 -4.11 -32.39 -16.81
CA GLN A 239 -2.85 -31.99 -16.16
C GLN A 239 -3.05 -31.46 -14.73
N GLU A 240 -4.29 -31.34 -14.25
CA GLU A 240 -4.64 -30.78 -12.94
C GLU A 240 -5.07 -31.86 -11.96
N ALA A 241 -4.22 -32.09 -10.96
CA ALA A 241 -4.44 -33.09 -9.94
C ALA A 241 -5.46 -32.62 -8.86
N ALA A 242 -5.86 -33.54 -7.97
CA ALA A 242 -6.90 -33.31 -6.97
C ALA A 242 -6.53 -32.25 -5.90
N ASP A 243 -5.24 -31.93 -5.78
CA ASP A 243 -4.65 -30.89 -4.93
C ASP A 243 -4.51 -29.53 -5.65
N GLY A 244 -4.95 -29.41 -6.91
CA GLY A 244 -4.84 -28.19 -7.73
C GLY A 244 -3.45 -27.98 -8.35
N GLU A 245 -2.51 -28.88 -8.09
CA GLU A 245 -1.19 -28.85 -8.73
C GLU A 245 -1.29 -29.20 -10.21
N ILE A 246 -0.52 -28.47 -11.02
CA ILE A 246 -0.44 -28.71 -12.46
C ILE A 246 0.80 -29.55 -12.71
N ARG A 247 0.59 -30.74 -13.26
CA ARG A 247 1.61 -31.77 -13.46
C ARG A 247 1.67 -32.14 -14.94
N ARG A 248 2.87 -32.44 -15.40
CA ARG A 248 3.08 -33.03 -16.72
C ARG A 248 2.41 -34.40 -16.81
N SER A 249 1.95 -34.76 -18.00
CA SER A 249 1.23 -35.99 -18.30
C SER A 249 2.10 -36.94 -19.13
N ASN A 250 1.89 -38.25 -18.96
CA ASN A 250 2.75 -39.28 -19.56
C ASN A 250 2.37 -39.60 -21.03
N PHE A 251 1.83 -38.65 -21.78
CA PHE A 251 1.46 -38.79 -23.19
C PHE A 251 1.74 -37.48 -23.95
N ASN A 252 1.62 -37.49 -25.28
CA ASN A 252 1.87 -36.31 -26.12
C ASN A 252 0.54 -35.77 -26.72
N PRO A 253 -0.18 -34.86 -26.04
CA PRO A 253 -1.40 -34.25 -26.54
C PRO A 253 -1.17 -33.37 -27.77
N ALA A 254 -2.09 -33.45 -28.74
CA ALA A 254 -2.13 -32.49 -29.84
C ALA A 254 -2.75 -31.14 -29.41
N LEU A 255 -2.38 -30.07 -30.10
CA LEU A 255 -3.10 -28.79 -30.05
C LEU A 255 -4.42 -28.90 -30.83
N THR A 256 -5.40 -28.07 -30.48
CA THR A 256 -6.67 -27.93 -31.22
C THR A 256 -6.43 -27.39 -32.63
N THR A 257 -5.37 -26.61 -32.83
CA THR A 257 -4.91 -26.14 -34.13
C THR A 257 -3.40 -25.94 -34.15
N TYR A 258 -2.80 -26.05 -35.35
CA TYR A 258 -1.40 -25.72 -35.61
C TYR A 258 -1.29 -24.56 -36.63
N ASP A 259 -2.30 -23.68 -36.69
CA ASP A 259 -2.28 -22.50 -37.55
C ASP A 259 -1.08 -21.59 -37.23
N PRO A 260 -0.21 -21.28 -38.22
CA PRO A 260 0.98 -20.45 -37.98
C PRO A 260 0.68 -19.02 -37.53
N GLY A 261 -0.50 -18.48 -37.87
CA GLY A 261 -0.95 -17.17 -37.41
C GLY A 261 -1.23 -17.19 -35.91
N LEU A 262 -2.11 -18.10 -35.46
CA LEU A 262 -2.47 -18.26 -34.06
C LEU A 262 -1.28 -18.62 -33.16
N LEU A 263 -0.39 -19.53 -33.61
CA LEU A 263 0.82 -19.87 -32.85
C LEU A 263 1.74 -18.65 -32.67
N LYS A 264 1.87 -17.81 -33.70
CA LYS A 264 2.67 -16.57 -33.65
C LYS A 264 1.99 -15.46 -32.84
N GLU A 265 0.66 -15.34 -32.92
CA GLU A 265 -0.16 -14.43 -32.09
C GLU A 265 0.01 -14.76 -30.60
N LEU A 266 -0.07 -16.05 -30.24
CA LEU A 266 0.18 -16.53 -28.88
C LEU A 266 1.65 -16.33 -28.46
N GLY A 267 2.61 -16.60 -29.35
CA GLY A 267 4.03 -16.37 -29.09
C GLY A 267 4.33 -14.89 -28.82
N PHE A 268 3.71 -13.98 -29.56
CA PHE A 268 3.81 -12.53 -29.31
C PHE A 268 3.25 -12.14 -27.94
N HIS A 269 2.04 -12.58 -27.58
CA HIS A 269 1.49 -12.29 -26.24
C HIS A 269 2.30 -12.94 -25.12
N THR A 270 2.90 -14.12 -25.36
CA THR A 270 3.83 -14.76 -24.43
C THR A 270 5.07 -13.90 -24.20
N LEU A 271 5.63 -13.31 -25.27
CA LEU A 271 6.77 -12.41 -25.20
C LEU A 271 6.47 -11.13 -24.40
N GLN A 272 5.25 -10.55 -24.52
CA GLN A 272 4.85 -9.39 -23.71
C GLN A 272 4.82 -9.74 -22.21
N ILE A 273 4.06 -10.76 -21.80
CA ILE A 273 3.96 -11.15 -20.38
C ILE A 273 5.31 -11.56 -19.78
N ASN A 274 6.22 -12.11 -20.59
CA ASN A 274 7.57 -12.46 -20.18
C ASN A 274 8.48 -11.21 -20.04
N GLY A 275 8.33 -10.23 -20.93
CA GLY A 275 8.98 -8.92 -20.80
C GLY A 275 8.59 -8.21 -19.50
N SER A 276 7.29 -8.15 -19.20
CA SER A 276 6.78 -7.59 -17.95
C SER A 276 7.32 -8.30 -16.71
N ARG A 277 7.44 -9.64 -16.73
CA ARG A 277 8.08 -10.39 -15.63
C ARG A 277 9.57 -10.11 -15.50
N ARG A 278 10.33 -10.06 -16.60
CA ARG A 278 11.77 -9.73 -16.59
C ARG A 278 12.02 -8.34 -16.00
N SER A 279 11.14 -7.36 -16.30
CA SER A 279 11.15 -6.07 -15.63
C SER A 279 10.81 -6.17 -14.13
N LYS A 280 9.79 -6.96 -13.74
CA LYS A 280 9.41 -7.17 -12.33
C LYS A 280 10.55 -7.80 -11.53
N VAL A 281 11.26 -8.79 -12.08
CA VAL A 281 12.45 -9.40 -11.48
C VAL A 281 13.51 -8.35 -11.15
N LEU A 282 13.90 -7.52 -12.12
CA LEU A 282 14.92 -6.48 -11.91
C LEU A 282 14.50 -5.45 -10.85
N MET A 283 13.21 -5.13 -10.76
CA MET A 283 12.67 -4.21 -9.77
C MET A 283 12.61 -4.83 -8.37
N LEU A 284 12.25 -6.12 -8.24
CA LEU A 284 12.30 -6.84 -6.98
C LEU A 284 13.75 -7.03 -6.48
N GLU A 285 14.67 -7.38 -7.38
CA GLU A 285 16.10 -7.48 -7.08
C GLU A 285 16.74 -6.12 -6.71
N ASN A 286 16.18 -5.00 -7.16
CA ASN A 286 16.57 -3.68 -6.64
C ASN A 286 15.98 -3.44 -5.26
N LEU A 287 14.68 -3.71 -5.10
CA LEU A 287 13.92 -3.49 -3.89
C LEU A 287 14.48 -4.28 -2.69
N GLU A 288 14.92 -5.52 -2.91
CA GLU A 288 15.59 -6.35 -1.90
C GLU A 288 16.89 -5.70 -1.40
N LYS A 289 17.69 -5.17 -2.33
CA LYS A 289 18.94 -4.45 -2.01
C LYS A 289 18.62 -3.15 -1.25
N THR A 290 17.60 -2.40 -1.66
CA THR A 290 17.10 -1.24 -0.89
C THR A 290 16.65 -1.67 0.51
N ALA A 291 15.84 -2.74 0.64
CA ALA A 291 15.36 -3.24 1.93
C ALA A 291 16.52 -3.61 2.87
N ALA A 292 17.50 -4.38 2.39
CA ALA A 292 18.67 -4.79 3.16
C ALA A 292 19.56 -3.60 3.57
N ASN A 293 19.73 -2.61 2.68
CA ASN A 293 20.48 -1.38 2.97
C ASN A 293 19.76 -0.52 4.02
N VAL A 294 18.46 -0.30 3.90
CA VAL A 294 17.65 0.46 4.87
C VAL A 294 17.60 -0.26 6.21
N LEU A 295 17.44 -1.59 6.22
CA LEU A 295 17.47 -2.42 7.42
C LEU A 295 18.79 -2.28 8.18
N THR A 296 19.92 -2.42 7.48
CA THR A 296 21.27 -2.27 8.06
C THR A 296 21.47 -0.86 8.60
N PHE A 297 21.16 0.15 7.79
CA PHE A 297 21.26 1.56 8.19
C PHE A 297 20.43 1.86 9.45
N LEU A 298 19.19 1.39 9.55
CA LEU A 298 18.35 1.62 10.73
C LEU A 298 18.87 0.91 11.97
N LYS A 299 19.44 -0.30 11.83
CA LYS A 299 20.07 -1.01 12.94
C LYS A 299 21.30 -0.28 13.48
N ASP A 300 22.22 0.10 12.61
CA ASP A 300 23.43 0.84 12.98
C ASP A 300 23.08 2.21 13.59
N LYS A 301 22.13 2.93 12.98
CA LYS A 301 21.77 4.31 13.39
C LYS A 301 21.05 4.38 14.73
N TYR A 302 20.23 3.36 15.06
CA TYR A 302 19.43 3.32 16.29
C TYR A 302 19.91 2.29 17.32
N GLN A 303 21.06 1.62 17.06
CA GLN A 303 21.68 0.63 17.94
C GLN A 303 20.73 -0.54 18.25
N LEU A 304 20.25 -1.18 17.18
CA LEU A 304 19.29 -2.30 17.23
C LEU A 304 19.93 -3.60 16.73
N GLU A 305 19.53 -4.73 17.34
CA GLU A 305 19.93 -6.10 16.97
C GLU A 305 19.32 -6.58 15.65
#